data_AF-A0A1I7DCG3-F1
#
_entry.id   AF-A0A1I7DCG3-F1
#
_cell.length_a   1.000
_cell.length_b   1.000
_cell.length_c   1.000
_cell.angle_alpha   90.00
_cell.angle_beta   90.00
_cell.angle_gamma   90.00
#
_symmetry.space_group_name_H-M   'P 1'
#
loop_
_entity.id
_entity.type
_entity.pdbx_description
1 polymer ?
#
loop_
_entity_poly.entity_id
_entity_poly.type
_entity_poly.pdbx_seq_one_letter_code
_entity_poly.pdbx_strand_id
1 'polypeptide(L)'
;MTPPSTPVPTGQDSAAEAELADLLRARGADTIDHPGGTLGTHLERVQRRLAGLGAPPVLQLAGRAHAVYGTDGFDVALLTLGKRSC
;
A
#
# COMPACT_ATOMS: atom_id res chain seq x y z
N MET A 1 -22.42 14.16 -17.77
CA MET A 1 -21.85 13.69 -16.49
C MET A 1 -20.34 13.79 -16.63
N THR A 2 -19.75 14.88 -16.13
CA THR A 2 -18.31 15.15 -16.26
C THR A 2 -17.56 14.17 -15.34
N PRO A 3 -16.54 13.44 -15.81
CA PRO A 3 -15.72 12.64 -14.91
C PRO A 3 -15.04 13.57 -13.89
N PRO A 4 -14.85 13.16 -12.62
CA PRO A 4 -14.08 13.95 -11.69
C PRO A 4 -12.66 14.09 -12.24
N SER A 5 -12.20 15.33 -12.39
CA SER A 5 -10.81 15.63 -12.73
C SER A 5 -9.91 14.95 -11.71
N THR A 6 -8.96 14.14 -12.19
CA THR A 6 -7.93 13.55 -11.34
C THR A 6 -7.17 14.69 -10.67
N PRO A 7 -7.16 14.80 -9.33
CA PRO A 7 -6.37 15.82 -8.68
C PRO A 7 -4.89 15.57 -9.03
N VAL A 8 -4.22 16.60 -9.54
CA VAL A 8 -2.76 16.59 -9.70
C VAL A 8 -2.19 16.45 -8.29
N PRO A 9 -1.29 15.47 -8.03
CA PRO A 9 -0.70 15.31 -6.71
C PRO A 9 0.00 16.61 -6.31
N THR A 10 -0.34 17.11 -5.13
CA THR A 10 0.25 18.33 -4.58
C THR A 10 1.68 18.00 -4.12
N GLY A 11 2.60 18.97 -4.11
CA GLY A 11 3.97 18.74 -3.60
C GLY A 11 4.03 18.18 -2.17
N GLN A 12 2.98 18.41 -1.37
CA GLN A 12 2.81 17.83 -0.04
C GLN A 12 2.49 16.33 -0.07
N ASP A 13 1.74 15.86 -1.07
CA ASP A 13 1.39 14.44 -1.21
C ASP A 13 2.65 13.62 -1.53
N SER A 14 3.50 14.12 -2.43
CA SER A 14 4.77 13.47 -2.78
C SER A 14 5.77 13.44 -1.62
N ALA A 15 5.80 14.47 -0.78
CA ALA A 15 6.65 14.48 0.41
C ALA A 15 6.18 13.45 1.46
N ALA A 16 4.87 13.36 1.69
CA ALA A 16 4.29 12.37 2.60
C ALA A 16 4.51 10.93 2.10
N GLU A 17 4.45 10.70 0.78
CA GLU A 17 4.78 9.40 0.19
C GLU A 17 6.23 9.00 0.42
N ALA A 18 7.18 9.93 0.26
CA ALA A 18 8.59 9.69 0.50
C ALA A 18 8.88 9.41 1.98
N GLU A 19 8.35 10.22 2.89
CA GLU A 19 8.51 10.02 4.33
C GLU A 19 7.95 8.67 4.79
N LEU A 20 6.77 8.27 4.28
CA LEU A 20 6.21 6.96 4.56
C LEU A 20 7.07 5.83 3.98
N ALA A 21 7.62 6.00 2.77
CA ALA A 21 8.52 5.02 2.18
C ALA A 21 9.77 4.79 3.04
N ASP A 22 10.38 5.87 3.52
CA ASP A 22 11.57 5.82 4.37
C ASP A 22 11.26 5.22 5.73
N LEU A 23 10.12 5.57 6.33
CA LEU A 23 9.64 4.97 7.57
C LEU A 23 9.49 3.45 7.42
N LEU A 24 8.78 2.99 6.37
CA LEU A 24 8.55 1.56 6.13
C LEU A 24 9.86 0.81 5.92
N ARG A 25 10.79 1.38 5.15
CA ARG A 25 12.13 0.81 4.92
C ARG A 25 12.92 0.72 6.22
N ALA A 26 12.92 1.78 7.03
CA ALA A 26 13.59 1.81 8.33
C ALA A 26 13.02 0.79 9.32
N ARG A 27 11.76 0.36 9.15
CA ARG A 27 11.11 -0.70 9.94
C ARG A 27 11.26 -2.11 9.34
N GLY A 28 12.03 -2.27 8.27
CA GLY A 28 12.32 -3.57 7.69
C GLY A 28 11.26 -4.10 6.72
N ALA A 29 10.37 -3.26 6.20
CA ALA A 29 9.35 -3.70 5.24
C ALA A 29 9.97 -4.40 3.99
N ASP A 30 11.18 -4.00 3.60
CA ASP A 30 11.89 -4.58 2.46
C ASP A 30 12.58 -5.92 2.77
N THR A 31 12.60 -6.35 4.03
CA THR A 31 13.20 -7.62 4.46
C THR A 31 12.17 -8.63 4.93
N ILE A 32 10.88 -8.25 4.98
CA ILE A 32 9.79 -9.15 5.37
C ILE A 32 9.26 -9.85 4.11
N ASP A 33 9.39 -11.17 4.08
CA ASP A 33 8.85 -12.01 3.00
C ASP A 33 7.32 -11.87 2.89
N HIS A 34 6.84 -11.66 1.67
CA HIS A 34 5.42 -11.50 1.40
C HIS A 34 5.06 -12.10 0.03
N PRO A 35 3.81 -12.53 -0.23
CA PRO A 35 3.43 -13.04 -1.54
C PRO A 35 3.78 -12.08 -2.69
N GLY A 36 4.64 -12.56 -3.60
CA GLY A 36 5.12 -11.79 -4.74
C GLY A 36 6.25 -10.80 -4.43
N GLY A 37 7.04 -11.03 -3.37
CA GLY A 37 8.26 -10.27 -3.06
C GLY A 37 8.38 -9.93 -1.58
N THR A 38 8.56 -8.64 -1.28
CA THR A 38 8.67 -8.12 0.09
C THR A 38 7.39 -7.41 0.50
N LEU A 39 7.18 -7.23 1.81
CA LEU A 39 6.08 -6.41 2.32
C LEU A 39 6.14 -4.99 1.74
N GLY A 40 7.32 -4.37 1.68
CA GLY A 40 7.53 -3.06 1.07
C GLY A 40 7.06 -3.00 -0.39
N THR A 41 7.42 -4.00 -1.19
CA THR A 41 6.98 -4.12 -2.60
C THR A 41 5.46 -4.27 -2.70
N HIS A 42 4.85 -5.01 -1.78
CA HIS A 42 3.40 -5.16 -1.73
C HIS A 42 2.70 -3.83 -1.40
N LEU A 43 3.15 -3.11 -0.37
CA LEU A 43 2.56 -1.84 0.04
C LEU A 43 2.65 -0.77 -1.04
N GLU A 44 3.78 -0.69 -1.76
CA GLU A 44 3.90 0.17 -2.93
C GLU A 44 2.93 -0.22 -4.05
N ARG A 45 2.79 -1.52 -4.33
CA ARG A 45 1.84 -2.03 -5.33
C ARG A 45 0.39 -1.69 -4.97
N VAL A 46 0.02 -1.74 -3.70
CA VAL A 46 -1.32 -1.33 -3.21
C VAL A 46 -1.55 0.16 -3.48
N GLN A 47 -0.59 1.03 -3.14
CA GLN A 47 -0.69 2.47 -3.42
C GLN A 47 -0.91 2.73 -4.92
N ARG A 48 -0.07 2.14 -5.78
CA ARG A 48 -0.18 2.29 -7.25
C ARG A 48 -1.51 1.78 -7.79
N ARG A 49 -2.05 0.68 -7.23
CA ARG A 49 -3.36 0.15 -7.62
C ARG A 49 -4.48 1.12 -7.26
N LEU A 50 -4.46 1.70 -6.07
CA LEU A 50 -5.43 2.71 -5.63
C LEU A 50 -5.37 3.96 -6.51
N ALA A 51 -4.17 4.42 -6.85
CA ALA A 51 -3.97 5.52 -7.80
C ALA A 51 -4.58 5.20 -9.17
N GLY A 52 -4.32 4.01 -9.71
CA GLY A 52 -4.88 3.55 -10.99
C GLY A 52 -6.42 3.41 -10.99
N LEU A 53 -7.05 3.29 -9.82
CA LEU A 53 -8.51 3.27 -9.66
C LEU A 53 -9.11 4.68 -9.41
N GLY A 54 -8.28 5.73 -9.39
CA GLY A 54 -8.73 7.10 -9.13
C GLY A 54 -9.01 7.41 -7.65
N ALA A 55 -8.46 6.63 -6.72
CA ALA A 55 -8.58 6.90 -5.29
C ALA A 55 -7.90 8.25 -4.92
N PRO A 56 -8.45 9.03 -3.96
CA PRO A 56 -7.82 10.26 -3.51
C PRO A 56 -6.46 9.99 -2.83
N PRO A 57 -5.49 10.92 -2.86
CA PRO A 57 -4.14 10.73 -2.32
C PRO A 57 -4.10 10.19 -0.89
N VAL A 58 -4.97 10.71 -0.01
CA VAL A 58 -5.08 10.23 1.38
C VAL A 58 -5.41 8.74 1.47
N LEU A 59 -6.24 8.22 0.55
CA LEU A 59 -6.61 6.80 0.53
C LEU A 59 -5.46 5.95 -0.01
N GLN A 60 -4.69 6.47 -0.97
CA GLN A 60 -3.49 5.82 -1.48
C GLN A 60 -2.43 5.66 -0.37
N LEU A 61 -2.18 6.74 0.40
CA LEU A 61 -1.29 6.75 1.56
C LEU A 61 -1.75 5.80 2.66
N ALA A 62 -3.05 5.82 3.01
CA ALA A 62 -3.64 4.89 3.96
C ALA A 62 -3.46 3.43 3.50
N GLY A 63 -3.66 3.16 2.20
CA GLY A 63 -3.42 1.86 1.60
C GLY A 63 -1.95 1.42 1.67
N ARG A 64 -0.99 2.34 1.57
CA ARG A 64 0.44 2.02 1.76
C ARG A 64 0.80 1.76 3.23
N ALA A 65 0.14 2.43 4.18
CA ALA A 65 0.41 2.27 5.60
C ALA A 65 -0.36 1.12 6.28
N HIS A 66 -1.22 0.40 5.54
CA HIS A 66 -2.23 -0.49 6.13
C HIS A 66 -1.65 -1.65 6.98
N ALA A 67 -0.38 -2.01 6.78
CA ALA A 67 0.28 -3.10 7.50
C ALA A 67 1.32 -2.61 8.55
N VAL A 68 1.36 -1.31 8.88
CA VAL A 68 2.34 -0.74 9.83
C VAL A 68 2.25 -1.38 11.22
N TYR A 69 1.07 -1.79 11.65
CA TYR A 69 0.86 -2.46 12.95
C TYR A 69 0.98 -3.99 12.86
N GLY A 70 1.35 -4.53 11.69
CA GLY A 70 1.26 -5.96 11.42
C GLY A 70 -0.18 -6.49 11.53
N THR A 71 -0.34 -7.79 11.35
CA THR A 71 -1.55 -8.52 11.76
C THR A 71 -1.31 -9.26 13.08
N ASP A 72 -0.45 -8.75 13.96
CA ASP A 72 -0.28 -9.29 15.32
C ASP A 72 -1.64 -9.26 16.03
N GLY A 73 -2.45 -10.30 15.83
CA GLY A 73 -3.86 -10.36 16.18
C GLY A 73 -4.79 -11.17 15.26
N PHE A 74 -4.38 -11.57 14.05
CA PHE A 74 -5.23 -12.36 13.14
C PHE A 74 -4.51 -13.54 12.49
N ASP A 75 -4.60 -14.72 13.11
CA ASP A 75 -4.31 -16.03 12.48
C ASP A 75 -5.31 -16.40 11.36
N VAL A 76 -6.27 -15.53 11.06
CA VAL A 76 -7.36 -15.81 10.14
C VAL A 76 -7.00 -15.37 8.73
N ALA A 77 -6.61 -16.34 7.90
CA ALA A 77 -6.53 -16.16 6.46
C ALA A 77 -7.92 -16.37 5.82
N LEU A 78 -8.42 -15.35 5.09
CA LEU A 78 -9.69 -15.45 4.34
C LEU A 78 -9.62 -16.52 3.23
N LEU A 79 -8.43 -16.74 2.67
CA LEU A 79 -8.16 -17.75 1.66
C LEU A 79 -6.95 -18.61 2.04
N THR A 80 -7.15 -19.92 2.04
CA THR A 80 -6.09 -20.93 2.15
C THR A 80 -5.10 -20.81 0.99
N LEU A 81 -3.82 -21.16 1.20
CA LEU A 81 -2.76 -21.05 0.19
C LEU A 81 -3.16 -21.61 -1.20
N GLY A 82 -3.81 -22.77 -1.24
CA GLY A 82 -4.28 -23.40 -2.49
C GLY A 82 -5.37 -22.63 -3.25
N LYS A 83 -5.91 -21.54 -2.69
CA LYS A 83 -6.92 -20.67 -3.34
C LYS A 83 -6.35 -19.30 -3.76
N ARG A 84 -5.03 -19.10 -3.63
CA ARG A 84 -4.37 -17.80 -3.88
C ARG A 84 -3.75 -17.67 -5.28
N SER A 85 -3.68 -18.75 -6.05
CA SER A 85 -3.21 -18.72 -7.44
C SER A 85 -4.37 -18.35 -8.36
N CYS A 86 -4.31 -17.14 -8.90
CA CYS A 86 -5.01 -16.75 -10.13
C CYS A 86 -4.21 -17.20 -11.35
#